data_AF-A0A7S3S0J5-F1
#
_entry.id   AF-A0A7S3S0J5-F1
#
_cell.length_a   1.000
_cell.length_b   1.000
_cell.length_c   1.000
_cell.angle_alpha   90.00
_cell.angle_beta   90.00
_cell.angle_gamma   90.00
#
_symmetry.space_group_name_H-M   'P 1'
#
loop_
_entity.id
_entity.type
_entity.pdbx_description
1 polymer ?
#
loop_
_entity_poly.entity_id
_entity_poly.type
_entity_poly.pdbx_seq_one_letter_code
_entity_poly.pdbx_strand_id
1 'polypeptide(L)'
;EPLPPPLLLPSAVGGRSPVWTRELGVAAPAGDACDEVGSALTALGASRLVVGHTVQEGINAACDRRVWRIDVGLSRAMGGGAPQALEVRRDGSVVRLGGGGGGGGAGG
;
A
#
# COMPACT_ATOMS: atom_id res chain seq x y z
N GLU A 1 24.11 10.79 -8.45
CA GLU A 1 23.06 10.07 -7.69
C GLU A 1 21.77 10.17 -8.50
N PRO A 2 21.08 9.06 -8.82
CA PRO A 2 19.79 9.14 -9.50
C PRO A 2 18.77 9.79 -8.57
N LEU A 3 18.02 10.77 -9.08
CA LEU A 3 16.94 11.41 -8.33
C LEU A 3 15.89 10.35 -7.95
N PRO A 4 15.23 10.47 -6.77
CA PRO A 4 14.08 9.64 -6.48
C PRO A 4 13.02 9.85 -7.57
N PRO A 5 12.30 8.81 -8.00
CA PRO A 5 11.33 8.95 -9.06
C PRO A 5 10.20 9.93 -8.67
N PRO A 6 9.55 10.56 -9.68
CA PRO A 6 8.59 11.63 -9.48
C PRO A 6 7.49 11.35 -8.46
N LEU A 7 7.00 10.09 -8.39
CA LEU A 7 6.03 9.64 -7.38
C LEU A 7 6.44 9.90 -5.91
N LEU A 8 7.74 9.97 -5.62
CA LEU A 8 8.29 10.25 -4.30
C LEU A 8 8.89 11.65 -4.17
N LEU A 9 8.91 12.42 -5.25
CA LEU A 9 9.39 13.79 -5.21
C LEU A 9 8.33 14.69 -4.57
N PRO A 10 8.72 15.57 -3.64
CA PRO A 10 7.85 16.63 -3.14
C PRO A 10 7.72 17.70 -4.23
N SER A 11 7.07 17.40 -5.35
CA SER A 11 6.41 18.45 -6.13
C SER A 11 5.22 18.91 -5.29
N ALA A 12 5.50 19.87 -4.42
CA ALA A 12 4.78 20.20 -3.19
C ALA A 12 3.41 20.87 -3.37
N VAL A 13 2.70 20.66 -4.49
CA VAL A 13 1.43 21.34 -4.75
C VAL A 13 0.44 20.40 -5.46
N GLY A 14 -0.73 20.21 -4.84
CA GLY A 14 -1.87 19.51 -5.45
C GLY A 14 -1.88 17.98 -5.29
N GLY A 15 -2.70 17.30 -6.08
CA GLY A 15 -3.03 15.88 -5.94
C GLY A 15 -1.89 14.87 -6.20
N ARG A 16 -0.67 15.32 -6.51
CA ARG A 16 0.52 14.48 -6.72
C ARG A 16 1.56 14.57 -5.60
N SER A 17 1.22 15.21 -4.48
CA SER A 17 2.06 15.22 -3.27
C SER A 17 2.11 13.81 -2.64
N PRO A 18 3.25 13.38 -2.05
CA PRO A 18 3.35 12.09 -1.36
C PRO A 18 2.31 11.88 -0.26
N VAL A 19 1.78 12.97 0.31
CA VAL A 19 0.78 12.94 1.39
C VAL A 19 -0.65 12.82 0.86
N TRP A 20 -0.92 13.36 -0.33
CA TRP A 20 -2.29 13.52 -0.87
C TRP A 20 -2.58 12.67 -2.10
N THR A 21 -1.55 12.11 -2.75
CA THR A 21 -1.75 11.27 -3.92
C THR A 21 -2.55 10.03 -3.58
N ARG A 22 -3.43 9.64 -4.50
CA ARG A 22 -4.23 8.41 -4.44
C ARG A 22 -3.88 7.44 -5.56
N GLU A 23 -2.91 7.77 -6.39
CA GLU A 23 -2.55 7.02 -7.60
C GLU A 23 -2.17 5.56 -7.31
N LEU A 24 -1.55 5.31 -6.16
CA LEU A 24 -1.17 3.97 -5.70
C LEU A 24 -2.24 3.31 -4.81
N GLY A 25 -3.30 4.04 -4.45
CA GLY A 25 -4.40 3.60 -3.60
C GLY A 25 -5.64 3.13 -4.37
N VAL A 26 -5.78 3.54 -5.64
CA VAL A 26 -6.91 3.15 -6.50
C VAL A 26 -6.79 1.69 -6.98
N ALA A 27 -7.90 1.10 -7.42
CA ALA A 27 -7.99 -0.30 -7.81
C ALA A 27 -6.95 -0.71 -8.86
N ALA A 28 -6.78 0.12 -9.89
CA ALA A 28 -5.77 -0.02 -10.93
C ALA A 28 -4.91 1.25 -10.98
N PRO A 29 -3.69 1.23 -10.44
CA PRO A 29 -2.71 2.29 -10.66
C PRO A 29 -2.52 2.53 -12.16
N ALA A 30 -2.50 3.80 -12.56
CA ALA A 30 -2.45 4.15 -13.98
C ALA A 30 -1.07 3.93 -14.59
N GLY A 31 -1.04 3.66 -15.90
CA GLY A 31 0.15 3.75 -16.75
C GLY A 31 1.39 3.05 -16.20
N ASP A 32 2.45 3.82 -16.05
CA ASP A 32 3.79 3.43 -15.60
C ASP A 32 4.00 3.59 -14.08
N ALA A 33 2.96 3.88 -13.29
CA ALA A 33 3.09 4.11 -11.86
C ALA A 33 3.75 2.92 -11.11
N CYS A 34 3.45 1.68 -11.52
CA CYS A 34 4.09 0.51 -10.95
C CYS A 34 5.58 0.40 -11.31
N ASP A 35 5.98 0.88 -12.49
CA ASP A 35 7.38 0.87 -12.95
C ASP A 35 8.19 1.96 -12.25
N GLU A 36 7.59 3.14 -12.07
CA GLU A 36 8.15 4.20 -11.25
C GLU A 36 8.37 3.74 -9.80
N VAL A 37 7.39 3.05 -9.18
CA VAL A 37 7.57 2.43 -7.85
C VAL A 37 8.73 1.43 -7.85
N GLY A 38 8.84 0.58 -8.89
CA GLY A 38 9.96 -0.36 -9.01
C GLY A 38 11.32 0.34 -9.05
N SER A 39 11.42 1.40 -9.84
CA SER A 39 12.61 2.24 -9.93
C SER A 39 12.94 2.91 -8.59
N ALA A 40 11.90 3.37 -7.88
CA ALA A 40 12.02 4.01 -6.56
C ALA A 40 12.62 3.07 -5.53
N LEU A 41 12.03 1.89 -5.43
CA LEU A 41 12.44 0.86 -4.49
C LEU A 41 13.87 0.40 -4.76
N THR A 42 14.24 0.28 -6.04
CA THR A 42 15.60 -0.04 -6.46
C THR A 42 16.59 1.05 -6.02
N ALA A 43 16.28 2.32 -6.27
CA ALA A 43 17.14 3.44 -5.88
C ALA A 43 17.30 3.56 -4.36
N LEU A 44 16.25 3.24 -3.60
CA LEU A 44 16.24 3.31 -2.13
C LEU A 44 16.76 2.04 -1.45
N GLY A 45 17.09 0.98 -2.19
CA GLY A 45 17.43 -0.32 -1.62
C GLY A 45 16.30 -0.94 -0.80
N ALA A 46 15.05 -0.60 -1.11
CA ALA A 46 13.86 -1.03 -0.40
C ALA A 46 13.12 -2.13 -1.18
N SER A 47 12.33 -2.95 -0.48
CA SER A 47 11.56 -4.02 -1.13
C SER A 47 10.13 -3.63 -1.48
N ARG A 48 9.51 -2.74 -0.68
CA ARG A 48 8.08 -2.43 -0.76
C ARG A 48 7.78 -1.01 -0.30
N LEU A 49 6.69 -0.46 -0.83
CA LEU A 49 6.06 0.79 -0.42
C LEU A 49 4.73 0.49 0.28
N VAL A 50 4.49 1.13 1.43
CA VAL A 50 3.25 0.98 2.20
C VAL A 50 2.51 2.31 2.16
N VAL A 51 1.25 2.30 1.71
CA VAL A 51 0.44 3.51 1.50
C VAL A 51 -0.89 3.45 2.24
N GLY A 52 -1.35 4.60 2.70
CA GLY A 52 -2.69 4.79 3.27
C GLY A 52 -3.52 5.75 2.42
N HIS A 53 -4.32 6.60 3.06
CA HIS A 53 -5.08 7.73 2.50
C HIS A 53 -6.26 7.37 1.58
N THR A 54 -6.16 6.26 0.84
CA THR A 54 -7.25 5.72 0.03
C THR A 54 -7.84 4.49 0.71
N VAL A 55 -9.07 4.62 1.22
CA VAL A 55 -9.76 3.55 1.94
C VAL A 55 -9.92 2.29 1.07
N GLN A 56 -9.64 1.14 1.67
CA GLN A 56 -9.78 -0.20 1.12
C GLN A 56 -10.79 -1.00 1.93
N GLU A 57 -11.43 -2.01 1.33
CA GLU A 57 -12.27 -2.98 2.07
C GLU A 57 -11.45 -3.86 3.04
N GLY A 58 -10.15 -4.00 2.76
CA GLY A 58 -9.18 -4.70 3.59
C GLY A 58 -7.77 -4.49 3.03
N ILE A 59 -6.76 -4.77 3.85
CA ILE A 59 -5.36 -4.67 3.46
C ILE A 59 -5.12 -5.55 2.25
N ASN A 60 -4.55 -4.97 1.20
CA ASN A 60 -4.29 -5.66 -0.05
C ASN A 60 -3.02 -5.11 -0.72
N ALA A 61 -2.64 -5.73 -1.83
CA ALA A 61 -1.39 -5.40 -2.52
C ALA A 61 -1.63 -5.07 -4.00
N ALA A 62 -0.75 -4.25 -4.56
CA ALA A 62 -0.68 -3.88 -5.98
C ALA A 62 0.78 -3.94 -6.48
N CYS A 63 0.97 -3.77 -7.79
CA CYS A 63 2.28 -3.77 -8.45
C CYS A 63 3.14 -4.99 -8.06
N ASP A 64 2.62 -6.20 -8.22
CA ASP A 64 3.33 -7.45 -7.88
C ASP A 64 3.80 -7.53 -6.41
N ARG A 65 2.96 -7.00 -5.50
CA ARG A 65 3.24 -6.88 -4.06
C ARG A 65 4.35 -5.90 -3.71
N ARG A 66 4.73 -4.99 -4.62
CA ARG A 66 5.62 -3.87 -4.31
C ARG A 66 4.89 -2.76 -3.57
N VAL A 67 3.57 -2.63 -3.73
CA VAL A 67 2.73 -1.64 -3.02
C VAL A 67 1.76 -2.36 -2.10
N TRP A 68 1.70 -1.95 -0.83
CA TRP A 68 0.70 -2.40 0.14
C TRP A 68 -0.21 -1.26 0.55
N ARG A 69 -1.52 -1.43 0.35
CA ARG A 69 -2.55 -0.45 0.71
C ARG A 69 -3.15 -0.85 2.05
N ILE A 70 -2.92 -0.05 3.09
CA ILE A 70 -3.23 -0.43 4.49
C ILE A 70 -4.36 0.37 5.14
N ASP A 71 -4.88 1.40 4.47
CA ASP A 71 -5.99 2.19 5.01
C ASP A 71 -7.30 1.43 4.85
N VAL A 72 -7.81 0.84 5.93
CA VAL A 72 -9.08 0.10 5.96
C VAL A 72 -10.27 0.97 6.37
N GLY A 73 -10.11 2.31 6.44
CA GLY A 73 -11.19 3.18 6.89
C GLY A 73 -11.57 2.94 8.35
N LEU A 74 -10.56 2.74 9.23
CA LEU A 74 -10.74 2.31 10.63
C LEU A 74 -11.64 3.26 11.45
N SER A 75 -11.61 4.56 11.15
CA SER A 75 -12.43 5.53 11.87
C SER A 75 -13.90 5.42 11.47
N ARG A 76 -14.81 5.67 12.41
CA ARG A 76 -16.26 5.72 12.12
C ARG A 76 -16.61 6.70 11.00
N ALA A 77 -15.89 7.82 10.91
CA ALA A 77 -16.10 8.82 9.88
C ALA A 77 -15.75 8.33 8.45
N MET A 78 -14.91 7.30 8.33
CA MET A 78 -14.44 6.74 7.06
C MET A 78 -15.09 5.40 6.71
N GLY A 79 -16.00 4.89 7.53
CA GLY A 79 -16.71 3.62 7.32
C GLY A 79 -16.63 2.63 8.47
N GLY A 80 -15.73 2.85 9.45
CA GLY A 80 -15.59 1.98 10.61
C GLY A 80 -15.12 0.57 10.27
N GLY A 81 -14.20 0.45 9.32
CA GLY A 81 -13.67 -0.83 8.85
C GLY A 81 -13.04 -1.64 9.98
N ALA A 82 -13.10 -2.97 9.84
CA ALA A 82 -12.55 -3.88 10.85
C ALA A 82 -11.03 -3.68 11.00
N PRO A 83 -10.48 -3.65 12.23
CA PRO A 83 -9.05 -3.52 12.43
C PRO A 83 -8.26 -4.62 11.72
N GLN A 84 -7.24 -4.21 10.97
CA GLN A 84 -6.27 -5.07 10.30
C GLN A 84 -4.86 -4.52 10.49
N ALA A 85 -3.87 -5.40 10.44
CA ALA A 85 -2.46 -5.03 10.50
C ALA A 85 -1.65 -5.74 9.41
N LEU A 86 -0.64 -5.04 8.90
CA LEU A 86 0.37 -5.59 7.99
C LEU A 86 1.62 -5.94 8.80
N GLU A 87 1.87 -7.22 9.00
CA GLU A 87 3.08 -7.72 9.66
C GLU A 87 4.18 -7.93 8.61
N VAL A 88 5.32 -7.24 8.78
CA VAL A 88 6.54 -7.49 8.00
C VAL A 88 7.52 -8.24 8.88
N ARG A 89 7.82 -9.49 8.53
CA ARG A 89 8.67 -10.38 9.32
C ARG A 89 10.15 -10.20 8.98
N ARG A 90 11.02 -10.74 9.84
CA ARG A 90 12.49 -10.67 9.66
C ARG A 90 12.97 -11.35 8.38
N ASP A 91 12.26 -12.38 7.91
CA ASP A 91 12.55 -13.08 6.66
C ASP A 91 12.03 -12.34 5.41
N GLY A 92 11.46 -11.15 5.58
CA GLY A 92 10.87 -10.35 4.49
C GLY A 92 9.49 -10.82 4.03
N SER A 93 8.93 -11.86 4.65
CA SER A 93 7.54 -12.28 4.41
C SER A 93 6.57 -11.26 4.99
N VAL A 94 5.40 -11.16 4.36
CA VAL A 94 4.36 -10.20 4.71
C VAL A 94 3.07 -10.95 5.01
N VAL A 95 2.49 -10.69 6.17
CA VAL A 95 1.26 -11.33 6.65
C VAL A 95 0.23 -10.26 6.99
N ARG A 96 -1.04 -10.52 6.64
CA ARG A 96 -2.17 -9.68 7.04
C ARG A 96 -2.81 -10.31 8.27
N LEU A 97 -3.03 -9.50 9.30
CA LEU A 97 -3.65 -9.89 10.56
C LEU A 97 -4.98 -9.16 10.73
N GLY A 98 -5.96 -9.79 11.38
CA GLY A 98 -7.28 -9.21 11.60
C GLY A 98 -8.21 -9.30 10.39
N GLY A 99 -9.36 -8.61 10.46
CA GLY A 99 -10.42 -8.71 9.46
C GLY A 99 -11.26 -9.96 9.65
N GLY A 100 -12.38 -9.84 10.37
CA GLY A 100 -13.27 -10.97 10.64
C GLY A 100 -13.90 -11.53 9.37
N GLY A 101 -13.46 -12.72 8.98
CA GLY A 101 -14.19 -13.70 8.19
C GLY A 101 -13.70 -15.09 8.62
N GLY A 102 -14.57 -15.86 9.28
CA GLY A 102 -14.25 -17.19 9.78
C GLY A 102 -13.70 -18.10 8.67
N GLY A 103 -12.48 -18.57 8.85
CA GLY A 103 -11.84 -19.59 8.05
C GLY A 103 -11.21 -20.60 8.99
N GLY A 104 -12.06 -21.31 9.75
CA GLY A 104 -11.64 -22.54 10.40
C GLY A 104 -11.24 -23.52 9.30
N GLY A 105 -9.93 -23.75 9.17
CA GLY A 105 -9.44 -24.91 8.44
C GLY A 105 -9.94 -26.16 9.16
N ALA A 106 -10.95 -26.81 8.59
CA ALA A 106 -11.12 -28.24 8.79
C ALA A 106 -10.34 -28.91 7.66
N GLY A 107 -9.24 -29.55 8.03
CA GLY A 107 -8.64 -30.57 7.20
C GLY A 107 -9.62 -31.72 6.98
N GLY A 108 -9.55 -32.28 5.78
CA GLY A 108 -10.17 -33.53 5.33
C GLY A 108 -9.40 -33.98 4.11
#